data_AF-A0A9N9EFY3-F1
#
_entry.id   AF-A0A9N9EFY3-F1
#
_cell.length_a   1.000
_cell.length_b   1.000
_cell.length_c   1.000
_cell.angle_alpha   90.00
_cell.angle_beta   90.00
_cell.angle_gamma   90.00
#
_symmetry.space_group_name_H-M   'P 1'
#
loop_
_entity.id
_entity.type
_entity.pdbx_description
1 polymer ?
#
loop_
_entity_poly.entity_id
_entity_poly.type
_entity_poly.pdbx_seq_one_letter_code
_entity_poly.pdbx_strand_id
1 'polypeptide(L)'
;MDFDYGTSQWKRMPQIEVCLKSFDNSKYMKQEFLNEIANQHNHGGKPVIDIYGITKNPNNDNYMVVMEFAKQGSLRKLIDSRYNDLNWDSKVAIL
;
A
#
# COMPACT_ATOMS: atom_id res chain seq x y z
N MET A 1 8.12 -1.98 14.89
CA MET A 1 9.49 -1.76 14.36
C MET A 1 10.35 -1.36 15.54
N ASP A 2 11.54 -1.94 15.66
CA ASP A 2 12.52 -1.55 16.69
C ASP A 2 13.68 -0.83 16.02
N PHE A 3 14.20 0.22 16.65
CA PHE A 3 15.42 0.87 16.19
C PHE A 3 16.64 0.20 16.83
N ASP A 4 17.61 -0.21 16.02
CA ASP A 4 18.90 -0.70 16.50
C ASP A 4 19.88 0.48 16.65
N TYR A 5 20.10 0.90 17.89
CA TYR A 5 21.02 1.99 18.21
C TYR A 5 22.49 1.66 17.92
N GLY A 6 22.90 0.39 17.91
CA GLY A 6 24.28 -0.01 17.64
C GLY A 6 24.65 0.14 16.16
N THR A 7 23.72 -0.17 15.27
CA THR A 7 23.90 -0.02 13.82
C THR A 7 23.31 1.26 13.25
N SER A 8 22.54 2.01 14.04
CA SER A 8 21.75 3.17 13.60
C SER A 8 20.77 2.83 12.47
N GLN A 9 20.14 1.66 12.54
CA GLN A 9 19.22 1.16 11.52
C GLN A 9 17.90 0.71 12.14
N TRP A 10 16.81 0.91 11.41
CA TRP A 10 15.53 0.30 11.76
C TRP A 10 15.60 -1.20 11.52
N LYS A 11 15.28 -2.02 12.53
CA LYS A 11 15.14 -3.47 12.36
C LYS A 11 14.06 -3.72 11.34
N ARG A 12 14.44 -4.39 10.26
CA ARG A 12 13.52 -4.72 9.18
C ARG A 12 12.55 -5.79 9.66
N MET A 13 11.29 -5.60 9.30
CA MET A 13 10.29 -6.66 9.36
C MET A 13 10.78 -7.87 8.54
N PRO A 14 10.34 -9.10 8.86
CA PRO A 14 10.53 -10.25 7.98
C PRO A 14 10.02 -9.95 6.56
N GLN A 15 10.42 -10.76 5.57
CA GLN A 15 9.98 -10.57 4.20
C GLN A 15 8.45 -10.55 4.11
N ILE A 16 7.91 -9.39 3.75
CA ILE A 16 6.49 -9.17 3.47
C ILE A 16 6.31 -8.91 1.98
N GLU A 17 5.21 -9.41 1.44
CA GLU A 17 4.78 -9.05 0.08
C GLU A 17 4.25 -7.62 0.09
N VAL A 18 4.72 -6.80 -0.85
CA VAL A 18 4.34 -5.39 -0.97
C VAL A 18 3.92 -5.07 -2.39
N CYS A 19 3.05 -4.07 -2.53
CA CYS A 19 2.76 -3.43 -3.80
C CYS A 19 3.64 -2.18 -3.95
N LEU A 20 4.17 -1.96 -5.15
CA LEU A 20 4.89 -0.74 -5.51
C LEU A 20 4.06 0.07 -6.51
N LYS A 21 3.58 1.25 -6.09
CA LYS A 21 2.83 2.17 -6.96
C LYS A 21 3.74 3.29 -7.43
N SER A 22 4.08 3.30 -8.73
CA SER A 22 4.80 4.40 -9.39
C SER A 22 3.82 5.37 -10.06
N PHE A 23 4.22 6.64 -10.15
CA PHE A 23 3.51 7.65 -10.94
C PHE A 23 4.44 8.17 -12.04
N ASP A 24 3.90 8.41 -13.23
CA ASP A 24 4.70 8.96 -14.33
C ASP A 24 5.24 10.34 -13.98
N ASN A 25 6.50 10.60 -14.36
CA ASN A 25 7.22 11.83 -14.03
C ASN A 25 7.30 12.13 -12.52
N SER A 26 7.22 11.12 -11.65
CA SER A 26 7.42 11.32 -10.21
C SER A 26 8.87 11.60 -9.83
N LYS A 27 9.84 11.52 -10.78
CA LYS A 27 11.22 11.97 -10.57
C LYS A 27 11.31 13.35 -9.91
N TYR A 28 10.39 14.25 -10.28
CA TYR A 28 10.14 15.48 -9.55
C TYR A 28 9.00 15.19 -8.58
N MET A 29 9.31 15.09 -7.28
CA MET A 29 8.31 14.82 -6.24
C MET A 29 7.22 15.89 -6.30
N LYS A 30 6.06 15.53 -6.86
CA LYS A 30 4.95 16.46 -7.04
C LYS A 30 4.15 16.59 -5.76
N GLN A 31 3.55 17.76 -5.55
CA GLN A 31 2.69 18.01 -4.39
C GLN A 31 1.52 17.02 -4.35
N GLU A 32 0.96 16.59 -5.49
CA GLU A 32 -0.14 15.62 -5.51
C GLU A 32 0.29 14.26 -4.91
N PHE A 33 1.53 13.82 -5.15
CA PHE A 33 2.06 12.58 -4.59
C PHE A 33 2.13 12.65 -3.05
N LEU A 34 2.67 13.75 -2.53
CA LEU A 34 2.76 13.98 -1.09
C LEU A 34 1.37 14.10 -0.46
N ASN A 35 0.43 14.77 -1.14
CA ASN A 35 -0.95 14.90 -0.68
C ASN A 35 -1.65 13.53 -0.63
N GLU A 36 -1.42 12.64 -1.58
CA GLU A 36 -2.01 11.30 -1.58
C GLU A 36 -1.51 10.47 -0.39
N ILE A 37 -0.20 10.51 -0.11
CA ILE A 37 0.39 9.84 1.05
C ILE A 37 -0.13 10.43 2.36
N ALA A 38 -0.16 11.75 2.47
CA ALA A 38 -0.68 12.44 3.65
C ALA A 38 -2.16 12.12 3.88
N ASN A 39 -2.96 12.08 2.82
CA ASN A 39 -4.37 11.71 2.91
C ASN A 39 -4.55 10.26 3.36
N GLN A 40 -3.80 9.30 2.81
CA GLN A 40 -3.88 7.91 3.24
C GLN A 40 -3.38 7.72 4.67
N HIS A 41 -2.36 8.46 5.11
CA HIS A 41 -1.91 8.45 6.49
C HIS A 41 -2.97 9.01 7.45
N ASN A 42 -3.59 10.14 7.11
CA ASN A 42 -4.58 10.81 7.95
C ASN A 42 -5.92 10.06 8.04
N HIS A 43 -6.26 9.29 7.01
CA HIS A 43 -7.49 8.48 6.94
C HIS A 43 -7.19 6.98 6.98
N GLY A 44 -5.99 6.61 7.44
CA GLY A 44 -5.53 5.23 7.52
C GLY A 44 -6.22 4.45 8.64
N GLY A 45 -6.22 3.13 8.51
CA GLY A 45 -6.87 2.19 9.43
C GLY A 45 -7.73 1.19 8.66
N LYS A 46 -8.07 0.05 9.28
CA LYS A 46 -8.95 -0.94 8.64
C LYS A 46 -10.29 -0.27 8.29
N PRO A 47 -10.77 -0.37 7.04
CA PRO A 47 -10.41 -1.33 5.98
C PRO A 47 -9.47 -0.81 4.86
N VAL A 48 -8.67 0.23 5.10
CA VAL A 48 -7.79 0.88 4.12
C VAL A 48 -6.46 0.14 3.97
N ILE A 49 -5.88 0.15 2.75
CA ILE A 49 -4.54 -0.38 2.45
C ILE A 49 -3.47 0.43 3.18
N ASP A 50 -2.61 -0.26 3.94
CA ASP A 50 -1.55 0.40 4.69
C ASP A 50 -0.43 0.92 3.77
N ILE A 51 0.03 2.15 4.02
CA ILE A 51 1.30 2.66 3.47
C ILE A 51 2.43 2.30 4.42
N TYR A 52 3.49 1.68 3.90
CA TYR A 52 4.71 1.39 4.66
C TYR A 52 5.80 2.45 4.43
N GLY A 53 5.78 3.15 3.30
CA GLY A 53 6.70 4.25 3.05
C GLY A 53 6.87 4.60 1.57
N ILE A 54 8.01 5.23 1.27
CA ILE A 54 8.38 5.69 -0.07
C ILE A 54 9.72 5.06 -0.44
N THR A 55 9.87 4.68 -1.71
CA THR A 55 11.13 4.24 -2.29
C THR A 55 11.37 4.92 -3.64
N LYS A 56 12.52 4.68 -4.25
CA LYS A 56 12.88 5.23 -5.56
C LYS A 56 13.29 4.10 -6.49
N ASN A 57 12.78 4.12 -7.72
CA ASN A 57 13.19 3.16 -8.73
C ASN A 57 14.61 3.49 -9.20
N PRO A 58 15.57 2.55 -9.12
CA PRO A 58 16.96 2.80 -9.48
C PRO A 58 17.18 3.09 -10.97
N ASN A 59 16.25 2.69 -11.85
CA ASN A 59 16.41 2.79 -13.30
C ASN A 59 15.97 4.14 -13.87
N ASN A 60 14.94 4.76 -13.29
CA ASN A 60 14.33 5.98 -13.84
C ASN A 60 14.13 7.10 -12.80
N ASP A 61 14.63 6.92 -11.58
CA ASP A 61 14.53 7.88 -10.49
C ASP A 61 13.09 8.22 -10.05
N ASN A 62 12.08 7.50 -10.52
CA ASN A 62 10.71 7.76 -10.10
C ASN A 62 10.51 7.33 -8.64
N TYR A 63 9.92 8.21 -7.84
CA TYR A 63 9.42 7.85 -6.52
C TYR A 63 8.23 6.87 -6.66
N MET A 64 8.17 5.93 -5.73
CA MET A 64 7.14 4.90 -5.63
C MET A 64 6.65 4.80 -4.19
N VAL A 65 5.35 4.56 -4.01
CA VAL A 65 4.78 4.23 -2.70
C VAL A 65 4.94 2.74 -2.45
N VAL A 66 5.42 2.38 -1.26
CA VAL A 66 5.45 1.02 -0.74
C VAL A 66 4.21 0.82 0.12
N MET A 67 3.33 -0.10 -0.26
CA MET A 67 2.05 -0.33 0.41
C MET A 67 1.70 -1.81 0.54
N GLU A 68 0.74 -2.13 1.39
CA GLU A 68 0.25 -3.49 1.59
C GLU A 68 -0.19 -4.14 0.26
N PHE A 69 0.22 -5.39 0.05
CA PHE A 69 -0.19 -6.15 -1.12
C PHE A 69 -1.56 -6.82 -0.89
N ALA A 70 -2.57 -6.36 -1.62
CA ALA A 70 -3.89 -6.97 -1.62
C ALA A 70 -3.89 -8.33 -2.34
N LYS A 71 -3.63 -9.42 -1.60
CA LYS A 71 -3.52 -10.79 -2.15
C LYS A 71 -4.76 -11.24 -2.93
N GLN A 72 -5.93 -10.77 -2.52
CA GLN A 72 -7.22 -11.09 -3.16
C GLN A 72 -7.53 -10.20 -4.38
N GLY A 73 -6.63 -9.27 -4.71
CA GLY A 73 -6.83 -8.31 -5.79
C GLY A 73 -7.85 -7.22 -5.46
N SER A 74 -8.43 -6.62 -6.49
CA SER A 74 -9.44 -5.59 -6.31
C SER A 74 -10.77 -6.19 -5.87
N LEU A 75 -11.55 -5.41 -5.12
CA LEU A 75 -12.86 -5.82 -4.67
C LEU A 75 -13.76 -6.28 -5.82
N ARG A 76 -13.73 -5.57 -6.95
CA ARG A 76 -14.44 -5.95 -8.17
C ARG A 76 -14.08 -7.36 -8.64
N LYS A 77 -12.78 -7.68 -8.73
CA LYS A 77 -12.33 -9.02 -9.16
C LYS A 77 -12.76 -10.10 -8.15
N LEU A 78 -12.71 -9.81 -6.86
CA LEU A 78 -13.16 -10.74 -5.82
C LEU A 78 -14.65 -11.03 -5.93
N ILE A 79 -15.47 -9.99 -6.12
CA ILE A 79 -16.92 -10.14 -6.29
C ILE A 79 -17.21 -10.90 -7.58
N ASP A 80 -16.60 -10.52 -8.71
CA ASP A 80 -16.83 -11.15 -10.01
C ASP A 80 -16.48 -12.66 -9.99
N SER A 81 -15.44 -13.05 -9.25
CA SER A 81 -15.00 -14.45 -9.17
C SER A 81 -15.73 -15.29 -8.13
N ARG A 82 -16.29 -14.69 -7.08
CA ARG A 82 -16.88 -15.41 -5.93
C ARG A 82 -18.33 -15.04 -5.65
N TYR A 83 -19.02 -14.39 -6.58
CA TYR A 83 -20.37 -13.85 -6.36
C TYR A 83 -21.36 -14.86 -5.76
N ASN A 84 -21.33 -16.10 -6.27
CA ASN A 84 -22.21 -17.18 -5.85
C ASN A 84 -21.78 -17.84 -4.51
N ASP A 85 -20.50 -17.72 -4.14
CA ASP A 85 -19.97 -18.26 -2.89
C ASP A 85 -20.18 -17.32 -1.70
N LEU A 86 -20.35 -16.03 -1.99
CA LEU A 86 -20.52 -14.99 -0.97
C LEU A 86 -21.96 -14.97 -0.45
N ASN A 87 -22.12 -15.28 0.84
CA ASN A 87 -23.39 -15.11 1.55
C ASN A 87 -23.73 -13.62 1.76
N TRP A 88 -24.95 -13.34 2.22
CA TRP A 88 -25.41 -11.96 2.30
C TRP A 88 -24.65 -11.14 3.36
N ASP A 89 -24.32 -11.75 4.49
CA ASP A 89 -23.51 -11.12 5.55
C ASP A 89 -22.13 -10.69 5.04
N SER A 90 -21.46 -11.54 4.25
CA SER A 90 -20.15 -11.22 3.67
C SER A 90 -20.23 -10.06 2.67
N LYS A 91 -21.32 -10.00 1.89
CA LYS A 91 -21.54 -8.91 0.93
C LYS A 91 -21.81 -7.59 1.64
N VAL A 92 -22.55 -7.60 2.75
CA VAL A 92 -22.79 -6.40 3.57
C VAL A 92 -21.52 -5.95 4.30
N ALA A 93 -20.71 -6.88 4.83
CA ALA A 93 -19.46 -6.53 5.52
C ALA A 93 -18.38 -5.91 4.61
N ILE A 94 -18.53 -6.09 3.30
CA ILE A 94 -17.66 -5.53 2.26
C ILE A 94 -18.07 -4.10 1.87
N LEU A 95 -19.35 -3.73 2.08
CA LEU A 95 -19.94 -2.44 1.74
C LEU A 95 -19.78 -1.44 2.89
#